data_AF-A0A0F9MFR3-F1
#
_entry.id   AF-A0A0F9MFR3-F1
#
_cell.length_a   1.000
_cell.length_b   1.000
_cell.length_c   1.000
_cell.angle_alpha   90.00
_cell.angle_beta   90.00
_cell.angle_gamma   90.00
#
_symmetry.space_group_name_H-M   'P 1'
#
loop_
_entity.id
_entity.type
_entity.pdbx_description
1 polymer ?
#
loop_
_entity_poly.entity_id
_entity_poly.type
_entity_poly.pdbx_seq_one_letter_code
_entity_poly.pdbx_strand_id
1 'polypeptide(L)'
;MLKFTQKIHVKAIFGNVGLFLFIPAFMAFITALIGLIFQEYFCIFPLLIIGSINLIIAYLLYRFCFEPKKIHLWDSMISVALGWFFCPMFGALAYIFVAKASLSLMPSDGALALVKPINAIFEAFSGFTSSGLTMLDKISTLPHTLQWLRSFQQWFGGVGLI
;
A
#
# COMPACT_ATOMS: atom_id res chain seq x y z
N MET A 1 22.28 17.85 28.68
CA MET A 1 22.78 18.02 27.30
C MET A 1 22.84 16.63 26.66
N LEU A 2 21.80 16.22 25.93
CA LEU A 2 21.78 14.91 25.25
C LEU A 2 22.86 14.92 24.17
N LYS A 3 23.88 14.06 24.28
CA LYS A 3 24.90 13.90 23.24
C LYS A 3 24.25 13.22 22.03
N PHE A 4 23.90 14.01 21.02
CA PHE A 4 23.35 13.55 19.73
C PHE A 4 24.45 12.96 18.83
N THR A 5 25.15 11.91 19.27
CA THR A 5 26.18 11.22 18.48
C THR A 5 25.80 9.77 18.27
N GLN A 6 24.64 9.53 17.68
CA GLN A 6 24.16 8.19 17.35
C GLN A 6 24.44 7.91 15.87
N LYS A 7 25.12 6.80 15.58
CA LYS A 7 25.37 6.37 14.19
C LYS A 7 24.07 5.82 13.59
N ILE A 8 23.81 6.14 12.33
CA ILE A 8 22.64 5.65 11.58
C ILE A 8 22.97 4.28 11.00
N HIS A 9 22.11 3.29 11.27
CA HIS A 9 22.26 1.93 10.75
C HIS A 9 21.31 1.71 9.56
N VAL A 10 21.80 2.07 8.37
CA VAL A 10 21.02 2.00 7.11
C VAL A 10 20.41 0.62 6.88
N LYS A 11 21.15 -0.45 7.21
CA LYS A 11 20.67 -1.83 7.05
C LYS A 11 19.46 -2.11 7.94
N ALA A 12 19.51 -1.72 9.21
CA ALA A 12 18.37 -1.86 10.12
C ALA A 12 17.14 -1.08 9.62
N ILE A 13 17.33 0.10 9.05
CA ILE A 13 16.26 0.91 8.45
C ILE A 13 15.57 0.14 7.33
N PHE A 14 16.32 -0.36 6.34
CA PHE A 14 15.73 -1.12 5.24
C PHE A 14 15.06 -2.43 5.70
N GLY A 15 15.59 -3.09 6.73
CA GLY A 15 14.95 -4.26 7.33
C GLY A 15 13.57 -3.93 7.91
N ASN A 16 13.45 -2.80 8.61
CA ASN A 16 12.17 -2.32 9.14
C ASN A 16 11.21 -1.84 8.05
N VAL A 17 11.71 -1.18 7.01
CA VAL A 17 10.90 -0.83 5.82
C VAL A 17 10.33 -2.09 5.17
N GLY A 18 11.11 -3.17 5.10
CA GLY A 18 10.62 -4.48 4.66
C GLY A 18 9.43 -4.98 5.48
N LEU A 19 9.43 -4.78 6.81
CA LEU A 19 8.30 -5.13 7.67
C LEU A 19 7.03 -4.35 7.29
N PHE A 20 7.15 -3.06 6.99
CA PHE A 20 6.01 -2.24 6.54
C PHE A 20 5.45 -2.71 5.20
N LEU A 21 6.30 -3.12 4.25
CA LEU A 21 5.86 -3.54 2.92
C LEU A 21 5.05 -4.85 2.89
N PHE A 22 5.08 -5.64 3.96
CA PHE A 22 4.13 -6.76 4.10
C PHE A 22 2.67 -6.29 4.14
N ILE A 23 2.40 -5.08 4.63
CA ILE A 23 1.06 -4.52 4.72
C ILE A 23 0.38 -4.45 3.34
N PRO A 24 0.88 -3.67 2.35
CA PRO A 24 0.24 -3.61 1.03
C PRO A 24 0.23 -4.96 0.31
N ALA A 25 1.16 -5.87 0.62
CA ALA A 25 1.14 -7.24 0.08
C ALA A 25 -0.06 -8.04 0.59
N PHE A 26 -0.24 -8.14 1.91
CA PHE A 26 -1.38 -8.83 2.52
C PHE A 26 -2.70 -8.15 2.17
N MET A 27 -2.71 -6.82 2.07
CA MET A 27 -3.91 -6.11 1.67
C MET A 27 -4.38 -6.48 0.26
N ALA A 28 -3.44 -6.67 -0.67
CA ALA A 28 -3.76 -7.12 -2.03
C ALA A 28 -4.37 -8.53 -2.02
N PHE A 29 -3.81 -9.46 -1.24
CA PHE A 29 -4.35 -10.83 -1.13
C PHE A 29 -5.75 -10.86 -0.51
N ILE A 30 -5.98 -10.12 0.57
CA ILE A 30 -7.32 -10.00 1.20
C ILE A 30 -8.31 -9.39 0.19
N THR A 31 -7.89 -8.35 -0.53
CA THR A 31 -8.72 -7.70 -1.54
C THR A 31 -9.06 -8.64 -2.70
N ALA A 32 -8.17 -9.55 -3.07
CA ALA A 32 -8.45 -10.56 -4.10
C ALA A 32 -9.56 -11.54 -3.65
N LEU A 33 -9.59 -11.90 -2.37
CA LEU A 33 -10.68 -12.71 -1.79
C LEU A 33 -12.00 -11.94 -1.82
N ILE A 34 -11.99 -10.64 -1.53
CA ILE A 34 -13.18 -9.80 -1.62
C ILE A 34 -13.68 -9.70 -3.08
N GLY A 35 -12.78 -9.61 -4.05
CA GLY A 35 -13.14 -9.65 -5.47
C GLY A 35 -13.88 -10.94 -5.87
N LEU A 36 -13.52 -12.08 -5.29
CA LEU A 36 -14.25 -13.34 -5.49
C LEU A 36 -15.68 -13.28 -4.95
N ILE A 37 -15.88 -12.65 -3.79
CA ILE A 37 -17.21 -12.51 -3.17
C ILE A 37 -18.13 -11.65 -4.05
N PHE A 38 -17.59 -10.57 -4.62
CA PHE A 38 -18.33 -9.69 -5.53
C PHE A 38 -18.40 -10.19 -6.98
N GLN A 39 -17.86 -11.38 -7.28
CA GLN A 39 -17.80 -11.93 -8.64
C GLN A 39 -17.02 -11.05 -9.64
N GLU A 40 -16.10 -10.22 -9.15
CA GLU A 40 -15.25 -9.32 -9.94
C GLU A 40 -13.92 -10.00 -10.31
N TYR A 41 -13.97 -11.07 -11.11
CA TYR A 41 -12.80 -11.92 -11.39
C TYR A 41 -11.61 -11.20 -12.05
N PHE A 42 -11.85 -10.07 -12.73
CA PHE A 42 -10.81 -9.28 -13.40
C PHE A 42 -9.75 -8.74 -12.44
N CYS A 43 -10.07 -8.55 -11.15
CA CYS A 43 -9.14 -7.99 -10.18
C CYS A 43 -8.17 -9.04 -9.61
N ILE A 44 -8.51 -10.33 -9.69
CA ILE A 44 -7.81 -11.41 -8.99
C ILE A 44 -6.37 -11.51 -9.48
N PHE A 45 -6.17 -11.68 -10.78
CA PHE A 45 -4.85 -11.83 -11.36
C PHE A 45 -3.94 -10.61 -11.12
N PRO A 46 -4.39 -9.36 -11.36
CA PRO A 46 -3.67 -8.15 -10.94
C PRO A 46 -3.26 -8.14 -9.47
N LEU A 47 -4.18 -8.46 -8.55
CA LEU A 47 -3.93 -8.39 -7.12
C LEU A 47 -2.97 -9.49 -6.65
N LEU A 48 -3.06 -10.69 -7.23
CA LEU A 48 -2.11 -11.78 -6.93
C LEU A 48 -0.69 -11.43 -7.41
N ILE A 49 -0.55 -10.85 -8.61
CA ILE A 49 0.77 -10.41 -9.10
C ILE A 49 1.34 -9.32 -8.22
N ILE A 50 0.58 -8.24 -7.98
CA ILE A 50 1.08 -7.10 -7.19
C ILE A 50 1.33 -7.52 -5.75
N GLY A 51 0.44 -8.31 -5.15
CA GLY A 51 0.62 -8.87 -3.81
C GLY A 51 1.89 -9.71 -3.73
N SER A 52 2.15 -10.56 -4.72
CA SER A 52 3.36 -11.41 -4.76
C SER A 52 4.63 -10.59 -4.95
N ILE A 53 4.63 -9.59 -5.84
CA ILE A 53 5.78 -8.69 -6.04
C ILE A 53 6.09 -7.93 -4.75
N ASN A 54 5.07 -7.35 -4.11
CA ASN A 54 5.23 -6.63 -2.85
C ASN A 54 5.74 -7.56 -1.75
N LEU A 55 5.21 -8.80 -1.67
CA LEU A 55 5.64 -9.81 -0.71
C LEU A 55 7.11 -10.20 -0.91
N ILE A 56 7.53 -10.40 -2.15
CA ILE A 56 8.92 -10.74 -2.48
C ILE A 56 9.84 -9.58 -2.08
N ILE A 57 9.50 -8.33 -2.43
CA ILE A 57 10.30 -7.16 -2.07
C ILE A 57 10.40 -7.01 -0.55
N ALA A 58 9.26 -7.11 0.15
CA ALA A 58 9.19 -7.07 1.61
C ALA A 58 10.06 -8.16 2.25
N TYR A 59 9.93 -9.40 1.76
CA TYR A 59 10.67 -10.55 2.25
C TYR A 59 12.18 -10.41 2.00
N LEU A 60 12.62 -9.93 0.84
CA LEU A 60 14.03 -9.74 0.53
C LEU A 60 14.65 -8.66 1.43
N LEU A 61 13.97 -7.52 1.60
CA LEU A 61 14.42 -6.47 2.52
C LEU A 61 14.50 -6.99 3.96
N TYR A 62 13.48 -7.70 4.42
CA TYR A 62 13.49 -8.32 5.74
C TYR A 62 14.64 -9.33 5.88
N ARG A 63 14.80 -10.26 4.92
CA ARG A 63 15.77 -11.36 5.00
C ARG A 63 17.22 -10.88 5.01
N PHE A 64 17.55 -9.86 4.20
CA PHE A 64 18.92 -9.39 4.01
C PHE A 64 19.28 -8.21 4.91
N CYS A 65 18.30 -7.41 5.34
CA CYS A 65 18.56 -6.15 6.05
C CYS A 65 18.09 -6.16 7.52
N PHE A 66 17.21 -7.08 7.94
CA PHE A 66 16.75 -7.10 9.33
C PHE A 66 17.85 -7.47 10.32
N GLU A 67 18.07 -6.61 11.32
CA GLU A 67 19.03 -6.82 12.40
C GLU A 67 18.33 -6.73 13.76
N PRO A 68 18.20 -7.85 14.49
CA PRO A 68 17.39 -7.89 15.72
C PRO A 68 18.03 -7.19 16.93
N LYS A 69 19.29 -6.74 16.84
CA LYS A 69 20.02 -6.19 17.99
C LYS A 69 20.34 -4.70 17.80
N LYS A 70 19.74 -3.90 18.68
CA LYS A 70 19.84 -2.43 18.85
C LYS A 70 19.04 -1.63 17.83
N ILE A 71 17.73 -1.58 18.07
CA ILE A 71 16.88 -0.56 17.47
C ILE A 71 17.22 0.78 18.12
N HIS A 72 17.71 1.67 17.29
CA HIS A 72 18.23 2.98 17.62
C HIS A 72 17.13 4.01 17.30
N LEU A 73 16.85 4.97 18.19
CA LEU A 73 15.72 5.91 18.05
C LEU A 73 15.63 6.55 16.65
N TRP A 74 16.74 7.08 16.12
CA TRP A 74 16.79 7.69 14.79
C TRP A 74 16.49 6.68 13.67
N ASP A 75 17.01 5.46 13.78
CA ASP A 75 16.75 4.41 12.78
C ASP A 75 15.27 4.06 12.77
N SER A 76 14.61 3.97 13.94
CA SER A 76 13.15 3.79 14.03
C SER A 76 12.38 4.95 13.40
N MET A 77 12.72 6.19 13.73
CA MET A 77 12.04 7.37 13.21
C MET A 77 12.12 7.43 11.68
N ILE A 78 13.30 7.18 11.11
CA ILE A 78 13.49 7.13 9.66
C ILE A 78 12.74 5.94 9.05
N SER A 79 12.79 4.77 9.69
CA SER A 79 12.06 3.58 9.21
C SER A 79 10.56 3.82 9.14
N VAL A 80 9.98 4.48 10.15
CA VAL A 80 8.55 4.83 10.20
C VAL A 80 8.22 5.82 9.09
N ALA A 81 9.01 6.89 8.93
CA ALA A 81 8.80 7.87 7.85
C ALA A 81 8.85 7.23 6.45
N LEU A 82 9.83 6.34 6.22
CA LEU A 82 9.94 5.59 4.97
C LEU A 82 8.82 4.57 4.80
N GLY A 83 8.39 3.89 5.86
CA GLY A 83 7.24 2.98 5.85
C GLY A 83 5.97 3.69 5.40
N TRP A 84 5.67 4.84 5.98
CA TRP A 84 4.53 5.68 5.60
C TRP A 84 4.62 6.26 4.19
N PHE A 85 5.82 6.42 3.64
CA PHE A 85 6.01 6.83 2.26
C PHE A 85 5.86 5.67 1.27
N PHE A 86 6.49 4.52 1.55
CA PHE A 86 6.52 3.40 0.63
C PHE A 86 5.24 2.56 0.64
N CYS A 87 4.57 2.37 1.79
CA CYS A 87 3.29 1.65 1.85
C CYS A 87 2.25 2.17 0.83
N PRO A 88 1.92 3.46 0.79
CA PRO A 88 0.99 3.98 -0.21
C PRO A 88 1.55 3.95 -1.64
N MET A 89 2.87 4.10 -1.84
CA MET A 89 3.48 3.93 -3.18
C MET A 89 3.24 2.53 -3.75
N PHE A 90 3.48 1.49 -2.96
CA PHE A 90 3.24 0.11 -3.37
C PHE A 90 1.75 -0.26 -3.38
N GLY A 91 0.96 0.33 -2.47
CA GLY A 91 -0.50 0.20 -2.46
C GLY A 91 -1.17 0.81 -3.69
N ALA A 92 -0.61 1.89 -4.24
CA ALA A 92 -1.09 2.52 -5.47
C ALA A 92 -1.02 1.60 -6.70
N LEU A 93 -0.09 0.64 -6.71
CA LEU A 93 0.01 -0.33 -7.80
C LEU A 93 -1.28 -1.17 -7.91
N ALA A 94 -1.87 -1.57 -6.77
CA ALA A 94 -3.13 -2.31 -6.77
C ALA A 94 -4.25 -1.50 -7.44
N TYR A 95 -4.35 -0.19 -7.17
CA TYR A 95 -5.31 0.69 -7.86
C TYR A 95 -5.08 0.72 -9.37
N ILE A 96 -3.86 0.96 -9.82
CA ILE A 96 -3.56 1.12 -11.25
C ILE A 96 -3.90 -0.15 -12.02
N PHE A 97 -3.46 -1.31 -11.53
CA PHE A 97 -3.61 -2.56 -12.26
C PHE A 97 -5.05 -3.10 -12.21
N VAL A 98 -5.73 -2.99 -11.06
CA VAL A 98 -7.16 -3.36 -10.98
C VAL A 98 -8.02 -2.42 -11.81
N ALA A 99 -7.76 -1.11 -11.78
CA ALA A 99 -8.49 -0.15 -12.60
C ALA A 99 -8.30 -0.44 -14.10
N LYS A 100 -7.06 -0.69 -14.55
CA LYS A 100 -6.78 -1.10 -15.94
C LYS A 100 -7.52 -2.39 -16.32
N ALA A 101 -7.53 -3.39 -15.45
CA ALA A 101 -8.24 -4.65 -15.71
C ALA A 101 -9.76 -4.48 -15.73
N SER A 102 -10.30 -3.55 -14.93
CA SER A 102 -11.74 -3.26 -14.90
C SER A 102 -12.23 -2.56 -16.16
N LEU A 103 -11.41 -1.72 -16.80
CA LEU A 103 -11.83 -0.90 -17.95
C LEU A 103 -12.30 -1.71 -19.16
N SER A 104 -11.81 -2.93 -19.36
CA SER A 104 -12.22 -3.78 -20.48
C SER A 104 -13.60 -4.42 -20.29
N LEU A 105 -14.06 -4.55 -19.04
CA LEU A 105 -15.30 -5.25 -18.69
C LEU A 105 -16.37 -4.29 -18.15
N MET A 106 -15.96 -3.30 -17.39
CA MET A 106 -16.82 -2.34 -16.70
C MET A 106 -16.17 -0.94 -16.72
N PRO A 107 -16.18 -0.27 -17.88
CA PRO A 107 -15.59 1.06 -18.00
C PRO A 107 -16.36 2.07 -17.14
N SER A 108 -15.61 2.81 -16.32
CA SER A 108 -16.14 3.87 -15.47
C SER A 108 -15.18 5.06 -15.42
N ASP A 109 -15.72 6.26 -15.25
CA ASP A 109 -14.93 7.49 -15.08
C ASP A 109 -13.97 7.36 -13.89
N GLY A 110 -14.43 6.72 -12.79
CA GLY A 110 -13.63 6.46 -11.60
C GLY A 110 -12.44 5.53 -11.87
N ALA A 111 -12.65 4.40 -12.56
CA ALA A 111 -11.57 3.51 -12.94
C ALA A 111 -10.60 4.19 -13.92
N LEU A 112 -11.10 4.97 -14.88
CA LEU A 112 -10.27 5.71 -15.82
C LEU A 112 -9.35 6.70 -15.11
N ALA A 113 -9.85 7.40 -14.09
CA ALA A 113 -9.04 8.30 -13.28
C ALA A 113 -7.93 7.58 -12.51
N LEU A 114 -8.18 6.36 -12.00
CA LEU A 114 -7.19 5.56 -11.26
C LEU A 114 -6.11 4.90 -12.14
N VAL A 115 -6.30 4.86 -13.46
CA VAL A 115 -5.22 4.43 -14.38
C VAL A 115 -4.06 5.43 -14.39
N LYS A 116 -4.32 6.72 -14.11
CA LYS A 116 -3.28 7.75 -14.03
C LYS A 116 -2.48 7.55 -12.74
N PRO A 117 -1.15 7.33 -12.82
CA PRO A 117 -0.35 7.01 -11.63
C PRO A 117 -0.43 8.06 -10.52
N ILE A 118 -0.46 9.35 -10.88
CA ILE A 118 -0.56 10.44 -9.90
C ILE A 118 -1.86 10.39 -9.08
N ASN A 119 -2.98 10.02 -9.71
CA ASN A 119 -4.27 9.90 -9.05
C ASN A 119 -4.30 8.66 -8.14
N ALA A 120 -3.78 7.53 -8.60
CA ALA A 120 -3.70 6.32 -7.80
C ALA A 120 -2.78 6.49 -6.58
N ILE A 121 -1.65 7.19 -6.76
CA ILE A 121 -0.75 7.57 -5.67
C ILE A 121 -1.49 8.46 -4.68
N PHE A 122 -2.14 9.52 -5.15
CA PHE A 122 -2.90 10.42 -4.28
C PHE A 122 -3.96 9.66 -3.47
N GLU A 123 -4.74 8.79 -4.14
CA GLU A 123 -5.79 8.00 -3.49
C GLU A 123 -5.20 7.04 -2.45
N ALA A 124 -4.06 6.40 -2.73
CA ALA A 124 -3.38 5.55 -1.76
C ALA A 124 -2.84 6.34 -0.57
N PHE A 125 -2.19 7.49 -0.78
CA PHE A 125 -1.73 8.35 0.31
C PHE A 125 -2.91 8.81 1.17
N SER A 126 -4.00 9.24 0.53
CA SER A 126 -5.21 9.63 1.23
C SER A 126 -5.80 8.50 2.08
N GLY A 127 -5.83 7.29 1.51
CA GLY A 127 -6.18 6.03 2.17
C GLY A 127 -5.36 5.79 3.44
N PHE A 128 -4.05 5.59 3.26
CA PHE A 128 -3.14 5.24 4.35
C PHE A 128 -3.05 6.33 5.43
N THR A 129 -3.16 7.61 5.08
CA THR A 129 -3.12 8.70 6.06
C THR A 129 -4.47 8.99 6.72
N SER A 130 -5.51 8.24 6.36
CA SER A 130 -6.90 8.47 6.79
C SER A 130 -7.45 9.87 6.48
N SER A 131 -6.93 10.54 5.45
CA SER A 131 -7.34 11.92 5.13
C SER A 131 -8.71 12.03 4.48
N GLY A 132 -9.18 10.95 3.83
CA GLY A 132 -10.46 10.88 3.15
C GLY A 132 -10.60 11.75 1.88
N LEU A 133 -9.52 12.36 1.39
CA LEU A 133 -9.51 13.14 0.15
C LEU A 133 -9.54 12.23 -1.08
N THR A 134 -10.13 12.68 -2.18
CA THR A 134 -10.18 11.90 -3.43
C THR A 134 -10.01 12.76 -4.66
N MET A 135 -9.43 12.17 -5.71
CA MET A 135 -9.34 12.76 -7.06
C MET A 135 -10.42 12.20 -8.00
N LEU A 136 -11.38 11.44 -7.46
CA LEU A 136 -12.42 10.77 -8.22
C LEU A 136 -13.73 11.58 -8.16
N ASP A 137 -14.21 12.03 -9.31
CA ASP A 137 -15.46 12.80 -9.39
C ASP A 137 -16.70 11.94 -9.06
N LYS A 138 -16.75 10.71 -9.57
CA LYS A 138 -17.89 9.79 -9.42
C LYS A 138 -17.49 8.48 -8.76
N ILE A 139 -17.29 8.54 -7.44
CA ILE A 139 -16.93 7.37 -6.61
C ILE A 139 -17.90 6.19 -6.80
N SER A 140 -19.20 6.46 -6.92
CA SER A 140 -20.24 5.42 -7.04
C SER A 140 -20.11 4.54 -8.28
N THR A 141 -19.28 4.94 -9.26
CA THR A 141 -19.05 4.19 -10.49
C THR A 141 -17.88 3.20 -10.39
N LEU A 142 -17.14 3.19 -9.28
CA LEU A 142 -16.05 2.24 -9.07
C LEU A 142 -16.58 0.80 -8.88
N PRO A 143 -15.85 -0.21 -9.36
CA PRO A 143 -16.07 -1.60 -8.96
C PRO A 143 -16.00 -1.78 -7.44
N HIS A 144 -16.76 -2.74 -6.92
CA HIS A 144 -16.85 -3.01 -5.49
C HIS A 144 -15.49 -3.34 -4.87
N THR A 145 -14.61 -4.03 -5.60
CA THR A 145 -13.25 -4.34 -5.13
C THR A 145 -12.42 -3.06 -4.91
N LEU A 146 -12.54 -2.06 -5.79
CA LEU A 146 -11.82 -0.80 -5.64
C LEU A 146 -12.41 0.06 -4.52
N GLN A 147 -13.73 0.05 -4.35
CA GLN A 147 -14.37 0.71 -3.21
C GLN A 147 -13.94 0.07 -1.89
N TRP A 148 -13.91 -1.26 -1.83
CA TRP A 148 -13.40 -2.01 -0.68
C TRP A 148 -11.94 -1.64 -0.36
N LEU A 149 -11.06 -1.65 -1.36
CA LEU A 149 -9.64 -1.37 -1.15
C LEU A 149 -9.42 0.02 -0.53
N ARG A 150 -10.21 1.02 -0.95
CA ARG A 150 -10.19 2.37 -0.37
C ARG A 150 -10.56 2.37 1.10
N SER A 151 -11.71 1.77 1.43
CA SER A 151 -12.16 1.64 2.83
C SER A 151 -11.16 0.86 3.68
N PHE A 152 -10.54 -0.17 3.11
CA PHE A 152 -9.56 -1.00 3.82
C PHE A 152 -8.25 -0.25 4.09
N GLN A 153 -7.79 0.60 3.17
CA GLN A 153 -6.65 1.50 3.40
C GLN A 153 -6.94 2.56 4.46
N GLN A 154 -8.14 3.13 4.46
CA GLN A 154 -8.58 4.06 5.51
C GLN A 154 -8.61 3.39 6.88
N TRP A 155 -9.16 2.17 6.97
CA TRP A 155 -9.15 1.39 8.20
C TRP A 155 -7.72 1.10 8.69
N PHE A 156 -6.84 0.66 7.78
CA PHE A 156 -5.44 0.42 8.13
C PHE A 156 -4.72 1.70 8.57
N GLY A 157 -4.97 2.80 7.89
CA GLY A 157 -4.44 4.12 8.26
C GLY A 157 -4.86 4.53 9.66
N GLY A 158 -6.12 4.27 10.04
CA GLY A 158 -6.62 4.53 11.39
C GLY A 158 -5.94 3.67 12.44
N VAL A 159 -5.66 2.39 12.13
CA VAL A 159 -4.90 1.50 13.03
C VAL A 159 -3.47 1.99 13.22
N GLY A 160 -2.82 2.51 12.16
CA GLY A 160 -1.45 3.01 12.24
C GLY A 160 -1.28 4.30 13.06
N LEU A 161 -2.38 4.99 13.39
CA LEU A 161 -2.37 6.20 14.22
C LEU A 161 -2.43 5.89 15.73
N ILE A 162 -2.95 4.73 16.11
CA ILE A 162 -3.13 4.28 17.52
C ILE A 162 -1.86 3.57 18.00
#